data_AF-A0A1F7KAL9-F1
#
_entry.id   AF-A0A1F7KAL9-F1
#
_cell.length_a   1.000
_cell.length_b   1.000
_cell.length_c   1.000
_cell.angle_alpha   90.00
_cell.angle_beta   90.00
_cell.angle_gamma   90.00
#
_symmetry.space_group_name_H-M   'P 1'
#
loop_
_entity.id
_entity.type
_entity.pdbx_description
1 polymer ?
#
loop_
_entity_poly.entity_id
_entity_poly.type
_entity_poly.pdbx_seq_one_letter_code
_entity_poly.pdbx_strand_id
1 'polypeptide(L)'
;MINNFLTSLLGLNLYVYGLGVFLTLVVFLFLFWRNLRKTSLNEEKMVDALFGAGVFALVIGRIAYIIMNYDLFRGNLLTPFLLVNYPGITEFYFWMAFFVYWFIYGYQKKIGFVTLTKVFLAPLVTAKILLTAFSLIKEFSLAGLVMLASLLILIGAYLILTHLLKNKSLKEKPFFLLMVYLLLPNFLVDFFQKERVYFVGLKFLSIEQLPYLAAIIISTVLLVLRQFRNRK
;
A
#
# COMPACT_ATOMS: atom_id res chain seq x y z
N MET A 1 -15.62 20.05 -14.66
CA MET A 1 -14.33 19.98 -13.94
C MET A 1 -14.61 20.31 -12.48
N ILE A 2 -14.68 19.32 -11.59
CA ILE A 2 -14.98 19.58 -10.16
C ILE A 2 -13.73 20.27 -9.57
N ASN A 3 -13.90 21.47 -9.02
CA ASN A 3 -12.81 22.21 -8.43
C ASN A 3 -12.39 21.51 -7.13
N ASN A 4 -11.23 20.84 -7.14
CA ASN A 4 -10.76 19.98 -6.04
C ASN A 4 -10.02 20.76 -4.94
N PHE A 5 -10.03 22.07 -5.06
CA PHE A 5 -9.44 23.01 -4.13
C PHE A 5 -10.41 23.25 -2.98
N LEU A 6 -9.97 22.96 -1.76
CA LEU A 6 -10.74 23.24 -0.56
C LEU A 6 -10.51 24.69 -0.13
N THR A 7 -9.27 25.02 0.21
CA THR A 7 -8.83 26.34 0.66
C THR A 7 -7.32 26.48 0.45
N SER A 8 -6.83 27.72 0.37
CA SER A 8 -5.40 28.03 0.42
C SER A 8 -5.07 28.64 1.76
N LEU A 9 -4.11 28.06 2.49
CA LEU A 9 -3.58 28.64 3.71
C LEU A 9 -2.10 28.92 3.49
N LEU A 10 -1.66 30.19 3.61
CA LEU A 10 -0.25 30.59 3.52
C LEU A 10 0.46 30.10 2.23
N GLY A 11 -0.25 30.06 1.10
CA GLY A 11 0.30 29.57 -0.18
C GLY A 11 0.30 28.04 -0.34
N LEU A 12 -0.18 27.29 0.65
CA LEU A 12 -0.43 25.84 0.55
C LEU A 12 -1.88 25.60 0.12
N ASN A 13 -2.05 24.96 -1.03
CA ASN A 13 -3.36 24.55 -1.53
C ASN A 13 -3.78 23.24 -0.86
N LEU A 14 -4.87 23.27 -0.10
CA LEU A 14 -5.49 22.07 0.43
C LEU A 14 -6.42 21.47 -0.63
N TYR A 15 -6.15 20.22 -0.99
CA TYR A 15 -6.95 19.48 -1.95
C TYR A 15 -7.86 18.47 -1.24
N VAL A 16 -9.03 18.19 -1.81
CA VAL A 16 -9.95 17.14 -1.35
C VAL A 16 -9.24 15.79 -1.18
N TYR A 17 -8.31 15.48 -2.10
CA TYR A 17 -7.47 14.29 -2.01
C TYR A 17 -6.60 14.26 -0.75
N GLY A 18 -5.97 15.39 -0.39
CA GLY A 18 -5.16 15.50 0.83
C GLY A 18 -5.98 15.31 2.11
N LEU A 19 -7.20 15.85 2.14
CA LEU A 19 -8.15 15.61 3.23
C LEU A 19 -8.56 14.13 3.31
N GLY A 20 -8.80 13.47 2.16
CA GLY A 20 -9.07 12.04 2.09
C GLY A 20 -7.92 11.19 2.62
N VAL A 21 -6.67 11.52 2.27
CA VAL A 21 -5.45 10.87 2.79
C VAL A 21 -5.36 11.05 4.31
N PHE A 22 -5.59 12.26 4.82
CA PHE A 22 -5.57 12.54 6.26
C PHE A 22 -6.61 11.71 7.03
N LEU A 23 -7.88 11.74 6.60
CA LEU A 23 -8.95 10.96 7.24
C LEU A 23 -8.66 9.45 7.18
N THR A 24 -8.15 8.98 6.05
CA THR A 24 -7.72 7.59 5.87
C THR A 24 -6.63 7.21 6.87
N LEU A 25 -5.64 8.08 7.09
CA LEU A 25 -4.57 7.86 8.05
C LEU A 25 -5.09 7.83 9.50
N VAL A 26 -6.02 8.71 9.85
CA VAL A 26 -6.67 8.70 11.19
C VAL A 26 -7.39 7.37 11.43
N VAL A 27 -8.20 6.91 10.46
CA VAL A 27 -8.90 5.62 10.57
C VAL A 27 -7.90 4.46 10.64
N PHE A 28 -6.85 4.50 9.82
CA PHE A 28 -5.78 3.50 9.83
C PHE A 28 -5.13 3.38 11.21
N LEU A 29 -4.69 4.50 11.80
CA LEU A 29 -4.05 4.51 13.11
C LEU A 29 -4.99 4.03 14.21
N PHE A 30 -6.24 4.46 14.20
CA PHE A 30 -7.24 4.01 15.16
C PHE A 30 -7.47 2.50 15.09
N LEU A 31 -7.64 1.95 13.88
CA LEU A 31 -7.84 0.51 13.68
C LEU A 31 -6.59 -0.31 14.03
N PHE A 32 -5.41 0.21 13.71
CA PHE A 32 -4.12 -0.39 14.05
C PHE A 32 -3.96 -0.48 15.57
N TRP A 33 -4.13 0.64 16.28
CA TRP A 33 -4.11 0.67 17.73
C TRP A 33 -5.17 -0.25 18.37
N ARG A 34 -6.39 -0.26 17.82
CA ARG A 34 -7.46 -1.17 18.27
C ARG A 34 -7.08 -2.64 18.09
N ASN A 35 -6.34 -2.99 17.04
CA ASN A 35 -5.85 -4.35 16.83
C ASN A 35 -4.69 -4.70 17.75
N LEU A 36 -3.79 -3.75 18.03
CA LEU A 36 -2.70 -3.93 18.98
C LEU A 36 -3.20 -4.30 20.38
N ARG A 37 -4.27 -3.64 20.86
CA ARG A 37 -4.92 -3.95 22.15
C ARG A 37 -5.41 -5.40 22.30
N LYS A 38 -5.55 -6.13 21.19
CA LYS A 38 -5.95 -7.55 21.19
C LYS A 38 -4.75 -8.50 21.21
N THR A 39 -3.54 -7.96 21.30
CA THR A 39 -2.27 -8.70 21.29
C THR A 39 -1.48 -8.41 22.55
N SER A 40 -0.43 -9.18 22.81
CA SER A 40 0.51 -8.95 23.90
C SER A 40 1.64 -7.97 23.55
N LEU A 41 1.54 -7.29 22.39
CA LEU A 41 2.57 -6.37 21.93
C LEU A 41 2.44 -5.03 22.65
N ASN A 42 3.58 -4.40 22.96
CA ASN A 42 3.60 -3.06 23.54
C ASN A 42 3.12 -2.03 22.49
N GLU A 43 2.02 -1.35 22.81
CA GLU A 43 1.33 -0.43 21.89
C GLU A 43 2.20 0.75 21.45
N GLU A 44 2.84 1.43 22.41
CA GLU A 44 3.71 2.59 22.19
C GLU A 44 4.84 2.24 21.22
N LYS A 45 5.59 1.17 21.52
CA LYS A 45 6.71 0.72 20.67
C LYS A 45 6.25 0.32 19.26
N MET A 46 5.03 -0.19 19.13
CA MET A 46 4.46 -0.57 17.83
C MET A 46 4.00 0.62 17.01
N VAL A 47 3.48 1.67 17.66
CA VAL A 47 3.17 2.95 17.02
C VAL A 47 4.45 3.67 16.59
N ASP A 48 5.48 3.68 17.44
CA ASP A 48 6.80 4.24 17.09
C ASP A 48 7.43 3.53 15.89
N ALA A 49 7.36 2.19 15.88
CA ALA A 49 7.86 1.40 14.76
C ALA A 49 7.09 1.68 13.47
N LEU A 50 5.77 1.85 13.54
CA LEU A 50 4.93 2.16 12.40
C LEU A 50 5.25 3.55 11.84
N PHE A 51 5.42 4.53 12.72
CA PHE A 51 5.83 5.88 12.35
C PHE A 51 7.22 5.89 11.71
N GLY A 52 8.20 5.22 12.34
CA GLY A 52 9.56 5.07 11.82
C GLY A 52 9.58 4.38 10.45
N ALA A 53 8.79 3.33 10.26
CA ALA A 53 8.64 2.65 8.96
C ALA A 53 8.05 3.59 7.90
N GLY A 54 7.04 4.40 8.25
CA GLY A 54 6.44 5.39 7.36
C GLY A 54 7.42 6.46 6.93
N VAL A 55 8.18 7.05 7.86
CA VAL A 55 9.20 8.05 7.56
C VAL A 55 10.31 7.46 6.68
N PHE A 56 10.82 6.29 7.04
CA PHE A 56 11.83 5.59 6.24
C PHE A 56 11.33 5.32 4.81
N ALA A 57 10.08 4.88 4.67
CA ALA A 57 9.45 4.64 3.38
C ALA A 57 9.29 5.90 2.53
N LEU A 58 8.89 7.03 3.13
CA LEU A 58 8.77 8.32 2.43
C LEU A 58 10.13 8.79 1.89
N VAL A 59 11.18 8.68 2.71
CA VAL A 59 12.54 9.08 2.31
C VAL A 59 13.03 8.23 1.15
N ILE A 60 12.95 6.90 1.25
CA ILE A 60 13.43 6.00 0.19
C ILE A 60 12.58 6.14 -1.08
N GLY A 61 11.26 6.22 -0.95
CA GLY A 61 10.37 6.43 -2.10
C GLY A 61 10.63 7.75 -2.82
N ARG A 62 11.00 8.81 -2.08
CA ARG A 62 11.41 10.09 -2.67
C ARG A 62 12.78 10.00 -3.36
N ILE A 63 13.76 9.36 -2.74
CA ILE A 63 15.09 9.15 -3.34
C ILE A 63 14.96 8.38 -4.65
N ALA A 64 14.16 7.30 -4.67
CA ALA A 64 13.90 6.54 -5.87
C ALA A 64 13.26 7.40 -6.96
N TYR A 65 12.28 8.24 -6.62
CA TYR A 65 11.64 9.16 -7.57
C TYR A 65 12.64 10.12 -8.21
N ILE A 66 13.57 10.67 -7.41
CA ILE A 66 14.62 11.58 -7.89
C ILE A 66 15.56 10.87 -8.85
N ILE A 67 15.99 9.65 -8.52
CA ILE A 67 16.90 8.85 -9.36
C ILE A 67 16.22 8.49 -10.69
N MET A 68 14.94 8.11 -10.66
CA MET A 68 14.19 7.76 -11.88
C MET A 68 13.89 8.96 -12.78
N ASN A 69 13.84 10.17 -12.21
CA ASN A 69 13.60 11.41 -12.94
C ASN A 69 14.83 12.32 -12.91
N TYR A 70 16.02 11.72 -13.01
CA TYR A 70 17.30 12.42 -12.81
C TYR A 70 17.45 13.67 -13.69
N ASP A 71 16.89 13.64 -14.91
CA ASP A 71 16.91 14.79 -15.83
C ASP A 71 16.23 16.05 -15.27
N LEU A 72 15.23 15.89 -14.39
CA LEU A 72 14.55 17.00 -13.72
C LEU A 72 15.36 17.58 -12.56
N PHE A 73 16.25 16.79 -11.95
CA PHE A 73 16.93 17.14 -10.70
C PHE A 73 18.43 17.41 -10.84
N ARG A 74 19.05 17.10 -12.00
CA ARG A 74 20.50 17.26 -12.23
C ARG A 74 21.03 18.69 -12.10
N GLY A 75 20.18 19.71 -12.25
CA GLY A 75 20.60 21.11 -12.35
C GLY A 75 20.82 21.85 -11.03
N ASN A 76 20.34 21.33 -9.89
CA ASN A 76 20.45 22.02 -8.59
C ASN A 76 20.22 21.04 -7.43
N LEU A 77 21.10 21.03 -6.42
CA LEU A 77 21.00 20.15 -5.25
C LEU A 77 19.79 20.42 -4.34
N LEU A 78 19.17 21.60 -4.45
CA LEU A 78 18.00 21.99 -3.66
C LEU A 78 16.67 21.59 -4.29
N THR A 79 16.63 21.32 -5.60
CA THR A 79 15.38 20.94 -6.30
C THR A 79 14.74 19.64 -5.78
N PRO A 80 15.49 18.63 -5.29
CA PRO A 80 14.89 17.46 -4.64
C PRO A 80 13.96 17.76 -3.46
N PHE A 81 14.21 18.86 -2.73
CA PHE A 81 13.44 19.26 -1.55
C PHE A 81 12.25 20.19 -1.87
N LEU A 82 12.14 20.68 -3.11
CA LEU A 82 11.04 21.53 -3.56
C LEU A 82 9.79 20.70 -3.87
N LEU A 83 9.13 20.21 -2.82
CA LEU A 83 7.94 19.36 -2.92
C LEU A 83 6.73 20.05 -3.58
N VAL A 84 6.68 21.39 -3.53
CA VAL A 84 5.61 22.18 -4.17
C VAL A 84 5.69 22.10 -5.69
N ASN A 85 6.90 22.17 -6.24
CA ASN A 85 7.13 22.24 -7.69
C ASN A 85 7.31 20.85 -8.31
N TYR A 86 7.90 19.92 -7.56
CA TYR A 86 8.13 18.54 -8.01
C TYR A 86 7.50 17.54 -7.04
N PRO A 87 6.16 17.47 -6.96
CA PRO A 87 5.47 16.51 -6.11
C PRO A 87 5.66 15.09 -6.67
N GLY A 88 6.14 14.15 -5.85
CA GLY A 88 6.31 12.78 -6.31
C GLY A 88 7.03 11.88 -5.32
N ILE A 89 6.55 10.64 -5.23
CA ILE A 89 7.14 9.52 -4.50
C ILE A 89 6.87 8.28 -5.34
N THR A 90 7.87 7.41 -5.52
CA THR A 90 7.65 6.15 -6.22
C THR A 90 6.98 5.15 -5.27
N GLU A 91 5.73 4.76 -5.57
CA GLU A 91 4.91 3.91 -4.71
C GLU A 91 5.56 2.55 -4.44
N PHE A 92 6.17 1.92 -5.45
CA PHE A 92 6.84 0.63 -5.29
C PHE A 92 7.95 0.68 -4.24
N TYR A 93 8.87 1.64 -4.35
CA TYR A 93 9.99 1.79 -3.44
C TYR A 93 9.55 2.24 -2.05
N PHE A 94 8.45 3.01 -1.96
CA PHE A 94 7.81 3.33 -0.68
C PHE A 94 7.38 2.05 0.06
N TRP A 95 6.57 1.20 -0.57
CA TRP A 95 6.10 -0.04 0.08
C TRP A 95 7.25 -0.99 0.38
N MET A 96 8.19 -1.15 -0.55
CA MET A 96 9.37 -1.99 -0.34
C MET A 96 10.17 -1.54 0.90
N ALA A 97 10.48 -0.25 1.01
CA ALA A 97 11.19 0.30 2.16
C ALA A 97 10.41 0.16 3.47
N PHE A 98 9.10 0.40 3.45
CA PHE A 98 8.22 0.16 4.60
C PHE A 98 8.33 -1.28 5.10
N PHE A 99 8.19 -2.26 4.21
CA PHE A 99 8.26 -3.68 4.56
C PHE A 99 9.65 -4.12 5.01
N VAL A 100 10.71 -3.58 4.42
CA VAL A 100 12.10 -3.84 4.85
C VAL A 100 12.30 -3.35 6.29
N TYR A 101 11.91 -2.12 6.60
CA TYR A 101 11.98 -1.60 7.97
C TYR A 101 11.15 -2.45 8.93
N TRP A 102 9.92 -2.77 8.54
CA TRP A 102 9.00 -3.57 9.34
C TRP A 102 9.55 -4.97 9.66
N PHE A 103 10.21 -5.59 8.67
CA PHE A 103 10.90 -6.87 8.84
C PHE A 103 12.09 -6.77 9.80
N ILE A 104 12.95 -5.76 9.61
CA ILE A 104 14.11 -5.51 10.48
C ILE A 104 13.65 -5.28 11.93
N TYR A 105 12.61 -4.47 12.14
CA TYR A 105 12.06 -4.22 13.47
C TYR A 105 11.55 -5.52 14.13
N GLY A 106 10.80 -6.34 13.39
CA GLY A 106 10.33 -7.64 13.90
C GLY A 106 11.47 -8.57 14.28
N TYR A 107 12.51 -8.63 13.44
CA TYR A 107 13.71 -9.40 13.73
C TYR A 107 14.41 -8.92 15.02
N GLN A 108 14.62 -7.61 15.17
CA GLN A 108 15.25 -7.02 16.36
C GLN A 108 14.46 -7.28 17.65
N LYS A 109 13.13 -7.25 17.59
CA LYS A 109 12.24 -7.48 18.74
C LYS A 109 11.84 -8.94 18.93
N LYS A 110 12.37 -9.87 18.11
CA LYS A 110 12.01 -11.30 18.11
C LYS A 110 10.49 -11.52 17.93
N ILE A 111 9.83 -10.61 17.23
CA ILE A 111 8.41 -10.73 16.87
C ILE A 111 8.35 -11.33 15.48
N GLY A 112 7.64 -12.46 15.34
CA GLY A 112 7.43 -13.06 14.03
C GLY A 112 6.79 -12.07 13.06
N PHE A 113 7.39 -11.90 11.88
CA PHE A 113 6.92 -10.94 10.86
C PHE A 113 5.43 -11.12 10.54
N VAL A 114 4.96 -12.37 10.49
CA VAL A 114 3.53 -12.70 10.28
C VAL A 114 2.63 -12.10 11.37
N THR A 115 3.07 -12.11 12.62
CA THR A 115 2.32 -11.49 13.73
C THR A 115 2.24 -9.99 13.55
N LEU A 116 3.34 -9.34 13.19
CA LEU A 116 3.35 -7.90 12.89
C LEU A 116 2.40 -7.60 11.72
N THR A 117 2.48 -8.38 10.63
CA THR A 117 1.62 -8.22 9.46
C THR A 117 0.14 -8.36 9.79
N LYS A 118 -0.23 -9.33 10.63
CA LYS A 118 -1.64 -9.54 11.03
C LYS A 118 -2.26 -8.31 11.68
N VAL A 119 -1.50 -7.59 12.49
CA VAL A 119 -1.99 -6.42 13.24
C VAL A 119 -2.32 -5.27 12.30
N PHE A 120 -1.45 -5.01 11.31
CA PHE A 120 -1.57 -3.85 10.42
C PHE A 120 -2.33 -4.11 9.12
N LEU A 121 -2.50 -5.38 8.70
CA LEU A 121 -3.14 -5.76 7.45
C LEU A 121 -4.59 -5.29 7.32
N ALA A 122 -5.45 -5.60 8.30
CA ALA A 122 -6.85 -5.15 8.25
C ALA A 122 -6.98 -3.60 8.23
N PRO A 123 -6.26 -2.85 9.07
CA PRO A 123 -6.20 -1.39 8.97
C PRO A 123 -5.77 -0.89 7.58
N LEU A 124 -4.71 -1.48 7.01
CA LEU A 124 -4.17 -1.11 5.69
C LEU A 124 -5.21 -1.30 4.57
N VAL A 125 -5.91 -2.44 4.61
CA VAL A 125 -7.00 -2.75 3.70
C VAL A 125 -8.10 -1.69 3.80
N THR A 126 -8.56 -1.39 5.03
CA THR A 126 -9.60 -0.39 5.24
C THR A 126 -9.15 0.98 4.74
N ALA A 127 -7.87 1.32 4.94
CA ALA A 127 -7.29 2.56 4.45
C ALA A 127 -7.36 2.63 2.91
N LYS A 128 -6.99 1.55 2.21
CA LYS A 128 -7.06 1.48 0.75
C LYS A 128 -8.49 1.59 0.22
N ILE A 129 -9.47 0.96 0.89
CA ILE A 129 -10.89 1.08 0.53
C ILE A 129 -11.35 2.53 0.66
N LEU A 130 -11.05 3.19 1.79
CA LEU A 130 -11.44 4.58 2.03
C LEU A 130 -10.80 5.52 1.01
N LEU A 131 -9.50 5.38 0.75
CA LEU A 131 -8.81 6.22 -0.22
C LEU A 131 -9.39 6.05 -1.64
N THR A 132 -9.74 4.82 -2.02
CA THR A 132 -10.39 4.53 -3.30
C THR A 132 -11.80 5.14 -3.36
N ALA A 133 -12.56 5.05 -2.27
CA ALA A 133 -13.88 5.66 -2.13
C ALA A 133 -13.82 7.19 -2.26
N PHE A 134 -12.85 7.84 -1.60
CA PHE A 134 -12.63 9.29 -1.72
C PHE A 134 -12.24 9.69 -3.14
N SER A 135 -11.45 8.86 -3.82
CA SER A 135 -11.01 9.14 -5.18
C SER A 135 -12.16 8.98 -6.19
N LEU A 136 -13.12 8.09 -5.92
CA LEU A 136 -14.35 7.91 -6.71
C LEU A 136 -15.28 9.12 -6.71
N ILE A 137 -15.30 9.91 -5.63
CA ILE A 137 -16.09 11.16 -5.54
C ILE A 137 -15.67 12.14 -6.65
N LYS A 138 -14.46 11.98 -7.18
CA LYS A 138 -13.81 12.88 -8.14
C LYS A 138 -14.11 12.57 -9.61
N GLU A 139 -14.45 11.33 -9.95
CA GLU A 139 -14.49 10.83 -11.33
C GLU A 139 -15.81 10.13 -11.68
N PHE A 140 -16.72 10.85 -12.32
CA PHE A 140 -17.91 10.30 -12.99
C PHE A 140 -17.59 9.95 -14.46
N SER A 141 -16.58 9.09 -14.68
CA SER A 141 -16.12 8.69 -16.02
C SER A 141 -15.98 7.17 -16.12
N LEU A 142 -15.54 6.66 -17.28
CA LEU A 142 -15.22 5.24 -17.48
C LEU A 142 -14.10 4.77 -16.52
N ALA A 143 -13.19 5.68 -16.11
CA ALA A 143 -12.24 5.43 -15.04
C ALA A 143 -12.92 5.27 -13.67
N GLY A 144 -13.98 6.05 -13.41
CA GLY A 144 -14.84 5.90 -12.23
C GLY A 144 -15.51 4.52 -12.14
N LEU A 145 -15.95 3.94 -13.26
CA LEU A 145 -16.49 2.57 -13.28
C LEU A 145 -15.44 1.51 -12.92
N VAL A 146 -14.21 1.68 -13.41
CA VAL A 146 -13.08 0.81 -13.08
C VAL A 146 -12.71 0.93 -11.60
N MET A 147 -12.75 2.14 -11.05
CA MET A 147 -12.52 2.39 -9.61
C MET A 147 -13.67 1.84 -8.74
N LEU A 148 -14.91 1.81 -9.23
CA LEU A 148 -16.03 1.16 -8.54
C LEU A 148 -15.81 -0.35 -8.50
N ALA A 149 -15.40 -0.95 -9.62
CA ALA A 149 -15.05 -2.36 -9.67
C ALA A 149 -13.89 -2.69 -8.70
N SER A 150 -12.86 -1.85 -8.65
CA SER A 150 -11.74 -2.03 -7.72
C SER A 150 -12.17 -1.93 -6.27
N LEU A 151 -13.07 -1.01 -5.95
CA LEU A 151 -13.64 -0.86 -4.61
C LEU A 151 -14.44 -2.09 -4.20
N LEU A 152 -15.27 -2.65 -5.10
CA LEU A 152 -16.01 -3.89 -4.83
C LEU A 152 -15.07 -5.08 -4.61
N ILE A 153 -14.01 -5.20 -5.41
CA ILE A 153 -12.98 -6.24 -5.24
C ILE A 153 -12.29 -6.08 -3.88
N LEU A 154 -11.91 -4.85 -3.50
CA LEU A 154 -11.27 -4.55 -2.22
C LEU A 154 -12.18 -4.89 -1.02
N ILE A 155 -13.48 -4.61 -1.12
CA ILE A 155 -14.48 -4.97 -0.09
C ILE A 155 -14.63 -6.48 0.02
N GLY A 156 -14.85 -7.18 -1.11
CA GLY A 156 -14.98 -8.63 -1.11
C GLY A 156 -13.75 -9.32 -0.52
N ALA A 157 -12.56 -8.83 -0.88
CA ALA A 157 -11.31 -9.35 -0.35
C ALA A 157 -11.11 -9.01 1.16
N TYR A 158 -11.61 -7.87 1.65
CA TYR A 158 -11.64 -7.57 3.09
C TYR A 158 -12.54 -8.54 3.87
N LEU A 159 -13.72 -8.87 3.34
CA LEU A 159 -14.62 -9.84 3.94
C LEU A 159 -13.98 -11.24 4.02
N ILE A 160 -13.33 -11.68 2.94
CA ILE A 160 -12.57 -12.94 2.91
C ILE A 160 -11.45 -12.92 3.95
N LEU A 161 -10.67 -11.83 4.00
CA LEU A 161 -9.58 -11.68 4.95
C LEU A 161 -10.08 -11.80 6.39
N THR A 162 -11.11 -11.05 6.76
CA THR A 162 -11.65 -11.06 8.13
C THR A 162 -12.24 -12.42 8.51
N HIS A 163 -12.84 -13.13 7.56
CA HIS A 163 -13.30 -14.51 7.76
C HIS A 163 -12.11 -15.46 8.01
N LEU A 164 -11.06 -15.36 7.21
CA LEU A 164 -9.87 -16.21 7.34
C LEU A 164 -9.07 -15.91 8.62
N LEU A 165 -8.99 -14.65 9.06
CA LEU A 165 -8.31 -14.26 10.30
C LEU A 165 -9.02 -14.78 11.56
N LYS A 166 -10.32 -15.06 11.52
CA LYS A 166 -11.05 -15.71 12.62
C LYS A 166 -10.68 -17.18 12.79
N ASN A 167 -10.16 -17.83 11.74
CA ASN A 167 -9.87 -19.25 11.77
C ASN A 167 -8.45 -19.53 12.31
N LYS A 168 -8.37 -20.04 13.55
CA LYS A 168 -7.11 -20.23 14.31
C LYS A 168 -6.09 -21.16 13.66
N SER A 169 -6.49 -22.02 12.72
CA SER A 169 -5.59 -22.99 12.06
C SER A 169 -4.61 -22.35 11.05
N LEU A 170 -4.81 -21.09 10.68
CA LEU A 170 -4.12 -20.46 9.56
C LEU A 170 -3.03 -19.51 10.03
N LYS A 171 -1.97 -20.06 10.65
CA LYS A 171 -0.88 -19.26 11.22
C LYS A 171 -0.17 -18.35 10.19
N GLU A 172 -0.12 -18.72 8.90
CA GLU A 172 0.77 -18.06 7.91
C GLU A 172 0.13 -17.66 6.55
N LYS A 173 -1.18 -17.92 6.33
CA LYS A 173 -1.91 -17.43 5.14
C LYS A 173 -2.11 -15.90 5.00
N PRO A 174 -2.05 -15.05 6.05
CA PRO A 174 -2.34 -13.63 5.88
C PRO A 174 -1.26 -12.84 5.12
N PHE A 175 -0.01 -13.33 5.06
CA PHE A 175 1.04 -12.66 4.27
C PHE A 175 0.83 -12.87 2.76
N PHE A 176 0.48 -14.09 2.36
CA PHE A 176 0.04 -14.38 1.00
C PHE A 176 -1.17 -13.54 0.61
N LEU A 177 -2.19 -13.52 1.49
CA LEU A 177 -3.39 -12.74 1.28
C LEU A 177 -3.08 -11.25 1.21
N LEU A 178 -2.20 -10.69 2.06
CA LEU A 178 -1.76 -9.29 2.00
C LEU A 178 -1.13 -8.95 0.64
N MET A 179 -0.24 -9.80 0.13
CA MET A 179 0.45 -9.59 -1.15
C MET A 179 -0.52 -9.69 -2.33
N VAL A 180 -1.37 -10.72 -2.37
CA VAL A 180 -2.42 -10.82 -3.39
C VAL A 180 -3.41 -9.65 -3.25
N TYR A 181 -3.77 -9.25 -2.04
CA TYR A 181 -4.75 -8.20 -1.75
C TYR A 181 -4.26 -6.80 -2.14
N LEU A 182 -3.01 -6.45 -1.83
CA LEU A 182 -2.46 -5.14 -2.16
C LEU A 182 -2.30 -4.97 -3.68
N LEU A 183 -2.03 -6.06 -4.40
CA LEU A 183 -1.51 -6.02 -5.76
C LEU A 183 -2.54 -6.38 -6.83
N LEU A 184 -3.48 -7.30 -6.54
CA LEU A 184 -4.46 -7.77 -7.51
C LEU A 184 -5.47 -6.68 -7.95
N PRO A 185 -5.99 -5.80 -7.07
CA PRO A 185 -6.89 -4.74 -7.50
C PRO A 185 -6.22 -3.73 -8.43
N ASN A 186 -4.96 -3.37 -8.14
CA ASN A 186 -4.18 -2.48 -9.01
C ASN A 186 -3.98 -3.15 -10.38
N PHE A 187 -3.56 -4.41 -10.41
CA PHE A 187 -3.38 -5.18 -11.65
C PHE A 187 -4.68 -5.29 -12.49
N LEU A 188 -5.83 -5.55 -11.84
CA LEU A 188 -7.11 -5.68 -12.54
C LEU A 188 -7.63 -4.33 -13.07
N VAL A 189 -7.45 -3.25 -12.31
CA VAL A 189 -7.76 -1.88 -12.74
C VAL A 189 -6.90 -1.45 -13.91
N ASP A 190 -5.62 -1.78 -13.85
CA ASP A 190 -4.62 -1.40 -14.85
C ASP A 190 -4.86 -2.11 -16.21
N PHE A 191 -5.53 -3.26 -16.23
CA PHE A 191 -5.97 -3.90 -17.47
C PHE A 191 -6.90 -3.01 -18.32
N PHE A 192 -7.64 -2.12 -17.67
CA PHE A 192 -8.61 -1.23 -18.31
C PHE A 192 -8.04 0.16 -18.65
N GLN A 193 -6.80 0.48 -18.27
CA GLN A 193 -6.18 1.78 -18.55
C GLN A 193 -5.53 1.83 -19.94
N LYS A 194 -5.43 3.05 -20.51
CA LYS A 194 -5.09 3.28 -21.94
C LYS A 194 -3.59 3.24 -22.25
N GLU A 195 -2.71 3.60 -21.32
CA GLU A 195 -1.25 3.61 -21.53
C GLU A 195 -0.66 2.21 -21.33
N ARG A 196 0.32 1.79 -22.15
CA ARG A 196 0.78 0.39 -22.18
C ARG A 196 2.27 0.27 -22.48
N VAL A 197 2.99 -0.46 -21.63
CA VAL A 197 4.35 -0.97 -21.83
C VAL A 197 4.28 -2.48 -22.08
N TYR A 198 4.86 -2.96 -23.18
CA TYR A 198 4.89 -4.38 -23.52
C TYR A 198 6.17 -5.03 -22.98
N PHE A 199 6.06 -6.15 -22.26
CA PHE A 199 7.22 -6.94 -21.84
C PHE A 199 6.94 -8.44 -22.06
N VAL A 200 7.71 -9.08 -22.95
CA VAL A 200 7.65 -10.54 -23.25
C VAL A 200 6.23 -11.03 -23.55
N GLY A 201 5.51 -10.32 -24.42
CA GLY A 201 4.15 -10.70 -24.84
C GLY A 201 3.03 -10.43 -23.82
N LEU A 202 3.37 -10.01 -22.60
CA LEU A 202 2.42 -9.58 -21.57
C LEU A 202 2.30 -8.05 -21.57
N LYS A 203 1.06 -7.57 -21.39
CA LYS A 203 0.71 -6.14 -21.38
C LYS A 203 0.79 -5.60 -19.95
N PHE A 204 1.69 -4.64 -19.72
CA PHE A 204 1.85 -3.95 -18.44
C PHE A 204 1.65 -2.44 -18.64
N LEU A 205 1.37 -1.68 -17.57
CA LEU A 205 1.31 -0.21 -17.65
C LEU A 205 2.66 0.42 -17.34
N SER A 206 3.42 -0.17 -16.40
CA SER A 206 4.73 0.29 -15.96
C SER A 206 5.61 -0.89 -15.54
N ILE A 207 6.93 -0.73 -15.62
CA ILE A 207 7.91 -1.76 -15.23
C ILE A 207 7.79 -2.15 -13.75
N GLU A 208 7.22 -1.26 -12.94
CA GLU A 208 6.96 -1.44 -11.52
C GLU A 208 5.94 -2.56 -11.23
N GLN A 209 5.19 -3.02 -12.22
CA GLN A 209 4.23 -4.12 -12.09
C GLN A 209 4.86 -5.52 -12.12
N LEU A 210 6.04 -5.67 -12.72
CA LEU A 210 6.77 -6.94 -12.76
C LEU A 210 7.12 -7.48 -11.36
N PRO A 211 7.69 -6.68 -10.44
CA PRO A 211 7.97 -7.17 -9.09
C PRO A 211 6.69 -7.50 -8.31
N TYR A 212 5.57 -6.82 -8.58
CA TYR A 212 4.27 -7.17 -7.99
C TYR A 212 3.76 -8.53 -8.46
N LEU A 213 3.85 -8.82 -9.76
CA LEU A 213 3.49 -10.12 -10.33
C LEU A 213 4.38 -11.24 -9.75
N ALA A 214 5.69 -10.98 -9.67
CA ALA A 214 6.64 -11.91 -9.08
C ALA A 214 6.30 -12.22 -7.61
N ALA A 215 5.93 -11.22 -6.81
CA ALA A 215 5.51 -11.41 -5.43
C ALA A 215 4.25 -12.28 -5.31
N ILE A 216 3.26 -12.10 -6.19
CA ILE A 216 2.05 -12.94 -6.25
C ILE A 216 2.43 -14.40 -6.58
N ILE A 217 3.26 -14.61 -7.60
CA ILE A 217 3.65 -15.96 -8.02
C ILE A 217 4.42 -16.67 -6.90
N ILE A 218 5.46 -16.03 -6.36
CA ILE A 218 6.29 -16.58 -5.27
C ILE A 218 5.42 -16.95 -4.07
N SER A 219 4.54 -16.04 -3.67
CA SER A 219 3.67 -16.26 -2.52
C SER A 219 2.68 -17.41 -2.77
N THR A 220 2.19 -17.58 -4.00
CA THR A 220 1.26 -18.68 -4.37
C THR A 220 1.99 -20.02 -4.32
N VAL A 221 3.18 -20.07 -4.90
CA VAL A 221 4.04 -21.26 -4.89
C VAL A 221 4.39 -21.67 -3.46
N LEU A 222 4.76 -20.72 -2.60
CA LEU A 222 5.07 -20.99 -1.19
C LEU A 222 3.86 -21.56 -0.43
N LEU A 223 2.64 -21.08 -0.70
CA LEU A 223 1.44 -21.65 -0.10
C LEU A 223 1.19 -23.09 -0.54
N VAL A 224 1.31 -23.36 -1.85
CA VAL A 224 1.06 -24.67 -2.43
C VAL A 224 2.07 -25.69 -1.88
N LEU A 225 3.37 -25.38 -1.96
CA LEU A 225 4.44 -26.26 -1.46
C LEU A 225 4.27 -26.59 0.03
N ARG A 226 3.79 -25.65 0.83
CA ARG A 226 3.62 -25.85 2.27
C ARG A 226 2.35 -26.63 2.63
N GLN A 227 1.30 -26.55 1.83
CA GLN A 227 0.15 -27.46 1.97
C GLN A 227 0.54 -28.91 1.71
N PHE A 228 1.44 -29.15 0.74
CA PHE A 228 2.00 -30.49 0.52
C PHE A 228 2.89 -30.94 1.68
N ARG A 229 3.65 -30.04 2.31
CA ARG A 229 4.49 -30.37 3.47
C ARG A 229 3.70 -30.74 4.73
N ASN A 230 2.57 -30.09 4.99
CA ASN A 230 1.73 -30.35 6.18
C ASN A 230 0.78 -31.56 6.02
N ARG A 231 0.71 -32.16 4.82
CA ARG A 231 -0.06 -33.39 4.56
C ARG A 231 0.78 -34.68 4.68
N LYS A 232 2.10 -34.54 4.87
CA LYS A 232 3.00 -35.62 5.27
C LYS A 232 3.25 -35.53 6.77
#